data_AF-V6JFH3-F1
#
_entry.id   AF-V6JFH3-F1
#
_cell.length_a   1.000
_cell.length_b   1.000
_cell.length_c   1.000
_cell.angle_alpha   90.00
_cell.angle_beta   90.00
_cell.angle_gamma   90.00
#
_symmetry.space_group_name_H-M   'P 1'
#
loop_
_entity.id
_entity.type
_entity.pdbx_description
1 polymer ?
#
loop_
_entity_poly.entity_id
_entity_poly.type
_entity_poly.pdbx_seq_one_letter_code
_entity_poly.pdbx_strand_id
1 'polypeptide(L)' 'MEPIIEAHVAEPGLAVVEIAACDDRTALAVQDLLAAQWATAVADRTTRDPGQPGVRLRCYLDVRQELGR' A
#
# COMPACT_ATOMS: atom_id res chain seq x y z
N MET A 1 -6.18 10.55 27.70
CA MET A 1 -5.50 9.44 27.02
C MET A 1 -6.25 8.19 27.40
N GLU A 2 -7.08 7.66 26.50
CA GLU A 2 -7.75 6.38 26.75
C GLU A 2 -6.72 5.25 26.70
N PRO A 3 -6.87 4.19 27.53
CA PRO A 3 -5.94 3.08 27.58
C PRO A 3 -6.01 2.28 26.27
N ILE A 4 -4.86 2.04 25.66
CA ILE A 4 -4.74 1.21 24.47
C ILE A 4 -4.93 -0.25 24.90
N ILE A 5 -6.06 -0.82 24.51
CA ILE A 5 -6.43 -2.22 24.79
C ILE A 5 -5.58 -3.14 23.92
N GLU A 6 -4.89 -4.14 24.49
CA GLU A 6 -4.00 -5.09 23.77
C GLU A 6 -4.67 -5.80 22.56
N ALA A 7 -6.00 -5.95 22.57
CA ALA A 7 -6.75 -6.47 21.43
C ALA A 7 -6.59 -5.64 20.14
N HIS A 8 -6.27 -4.34 20.25
CA HIS A 8 -5.95 -3.48 19.11
C HIS A 8 -4.49 -3.63 18.62
N VAL A 9 -3.66 -4.37 19.34
CA VAL A 9 -2.23 -4.61 19.02
C VAL A 9 -2.02 -6.03 18.47
N ALA A 10 -3.03 -6.91 18.56
CA ALA A 10 -2.83 -8.34 18.46
C ALA A 10 -2.34 -8.86 17.10
N GLU A 11 -2.60 -8.21 15.97
CA GLU A 11 -2.04 -8.67 14.69
C GLU A 11 -1.76 -7.47 13.75
N PRO A 12 -0.50 -7.25 13.30
CA PRO A 12 -0.18 -6.19 12.35
C PRO A 12 -0.79 -6.52 10.98
N GLY A 13 -2.05 -6.11 10.80
CA GLY A 13 -2.77 -6.31 9.54
C GLY A 13 -2.49 -5.27 8.48
N LEU A 14 -1.92 -4.12 8.85
CA LEU A 14 -1.66 -3.02 7.91
C LEU A 14 -0.21 -3.03 7.44
N ALA A 15 0.00 -3.22 6.14
CA ALA A 15 1.29 -3.01 5.48
C ALA A 15 1.25 -1.74 4.63
N VAL A 16 2.39 -1.05 4.55
CA VAL A 16 2.59 0.09 3.67
C VAL A 16 3.63 -0.29 2.63
N VAL A 17 3.29 -0.15 1.36
CA VAL A 17 4.21 -0.42 0.25
C VAL A 17 4.48 0.86 -0.51
N GLU A 18 5.76 1.12 -0.75
CA GLU A 18 6.23 2.24 -1.54
C GLU A 18 6.83 1.71 -2.85
N ILE A 19 6.27 2.16 -3.97
CA ILE A 19 6.58 1.72 -5.31
C ILE A 19 7.32 2.84 -6.01
N ALA A 20 8.52 2.58 -6.51
CA ALA A 20 9.25 3.48 -7.41
C ALA A 20 9.22 2.91 -8.83
N ALA A 21 8.78 3.70 -9.80
CA ALA A 21 8.69 3.29 -11.20
C ALA A 21 9.13 4.42 -12.14
N CYS A 22 9.47 4.07 -13.39
CA CYS A 22 9.84 5.06 -14.41
C CYS A 22 8.66 5.99 -14.77
N ASP A 23 7.45 5.45 -14.71
CA ASP A 23 6.23 6.11 -15.18
C ASP A 23 5.00 5.67 -14.37
N ASP A 24 3.96 6.49 -14.46
CA ASP A 24 2.71 6.33 -13.74
C ASP A 24 1.99 5.02 -14.07
N ARG A 25 2.02 4.59 -15.35
CA ARG A 25 1.36 3.36 -15.79
C ARG A 25 2.00 2.14 -15.13
N THR A 26 3.32 2.11 -15.04
CA THR A 26 4.04 1.03 -14.36
C THR A 26 3.74 1.00 -12.86
N ALA A 27 3.73 2.15 -12.19
CA ALA A 27 3.40 2.23 -10.76
C ALA A 27 1.97 1.76 -10.45
N LEU A 28 1.00 2.18 -11.26
CA LEU A 28 -0.41 1.80 -11.11
C LEU A 28 -0.64 0.30 -11.40
N ALA A 29 0.04 -0.27 -12.39
CA ALA A 29 -0.06 -1.70 -12.68
C ALA A 29 0.42 -2.59 -11.52
N VAL A 30 1.48 -2.17 -10.82
CA VAL A 30 1.96 -2.87 -9.60
C VAL A 30 0.93 -2.75 -8.48
N GLN A 31 0.35 -1.57 -8.29
CA GLN A 31 -0.71 -1.36 -7.31
C GLN A 31 -1.94 -2.24 -7.57
N ASP A 32 -2.40 -2.35 -8.83
CA ASP A 32 -3.54 -3.21 -9.18
C ASP A 32 -3.27 -4.68 -8.87
N LEU A 33 -2.04 -5.15 -9.09
CA LEU A 33 -1.65 -6.52 -8.73
C LEU A 33 -1.71 -6.76 -7.22
N LEU A 34 -1.25 -5.78 -6.42
CA LEU A 34 -1.36 -5.84 -4.96
C LEU A 34 -2.83 -5.75 -4.51
N ALA A 35 -3.64 -4.92 -5.18
CA ALA A 35 -5.07 -4.77 -4.91
C ALA A 35 -5.89 -6.03 -5.20
N ALA A 36 -5.46 -6.84 -6.17
CA ALA A 36 -6.12 -8.10 -6.49
C ALA A 36 -5.90 -9.19 -5.42
N GLN A 37 -4.83 -9.10 -4.61
CA GLN A 37 -4.45 -10.13 -3.64
C GLN A 37 -4.76 -9.75 -2.19
N TRP A 38 -4.79 -8.46 -1.88
CA TRP A 38 -5.08 -7.93 -0.55
C TRP A 38 -6.13 -6.83 -0.62
N ALA A 39 -6.87 -6.62 0.47
CA ALA A 39 -7.71 -5.43 0.55
C ALA A 39 -6.80 -4.19 0.61
N THR A 40 -6.85 -3.36 -0.43
CA THR A 40 -6.01 -2.16 -0.51
C THR A 40 -6.83 -0.90 -0.53
N ALA A 41 -6.38 0.11 0.21
CA ALA A 41 -6.76 1.48 -0.09
C ALA A 41 -5.93 1.90 -1.31
N VAL A 42 -6.56 1.86 -2.48
CA VAL A 42 -5.96 2.30 -3.74
C VAL A 42 -5.52 3.75 -3.57
N ALA A 43 -4.22 4.00 -3.70
CA ALA A 43 -3.69 5.35 -3.80
C ALA A 43 -4.20 5.98 -5.11
N ASP A 44 -4.89 7.10 -5.01
CA ASP A 44 -5.51 7.80 -6.14
C ASP A 44 -4.45 8.50 -7.04
N ARG A 45 -3.22 8.68 -6.54
CA ARG A 45 -2.19 9.46 -7.23
C ARG A 45 -0.76 9.03 -6.94
N THR A 46 0.04 9.00 -8.00
CA THR A 46 1.51 8.96 -7.99
C THR A 46 2.09 10.34 -7.67
N THR A 47 3.22 10.38 -6.96
CA THR A 47 3.99 11.59 -6.69
C THR A 47 5.31 11.58 -7.46
N ARG A 48 5.74 12.73 -7.96
CA ARG A 48 7.10 12.91 -8.50
C ARG A 48 7.92 13.69 -7.50
N ASP A 49 9.01 13.09 -7.01
CA ASP A 49 9.91 13.76 -6.10
C ASP A 49 10.92 14.62 -6.88
N PRO A 50 11.09 15.91 -6.55
CA PRO A 50 11.97 16.79 -7.30
C PRO A 50 13.43 16.31 -7.23
N GLY A 51 14.01 16.01 -8.39
CA GLY A 51 15.38 15.51 -8.51
C GLY A 51 15.50 13.98 -8.58
N GLN A 52 14.39 13.24 -8.42
CA GLN A 52 14.38 11.80 -8.63
C GLN A 52 13.79 11.44 -10.01
N PRO A 53 14.44 10.57 -10.79
CA PRO A 53 13.85 10.08 -12.02
C PRO A 53 12.65 9.17 -11.70
N GLY A 54 11.53 9.42 -12.37
CA GLY A 54 10.34 8.57 -12.30
C GLY A 54 9.26 9.07 -11.34
N VAL A 55 8.47 8.13 -10.83
CA VAL A 55 7.31 8.36 -9.97
C VAL A 55 7.37 7.46 -8.75
N ARG A 56 6.70 7.87 -7.69
CA ARG A 56 6.52 7.10 -6.47
C ARG A 56 5.02 6.94 -6.19
N LEU A 57 4.65 5.79 -5.67
CA LEU A 57 3.29 5.50 -5.24
C LEU A 57 3.33 4.81 -3.88
N ARG A 58 2.42 5.21 -2.99
CA ARG A 58 2.31 4.60 -1.67
C ARG A 58 0.92 4.03 -1.49
N CYS A 59 0.81 2.72 -1.32
CA CYS A 59 -0.45 2.04 -1.05
C CYS A 59 -0.44 1.36 0.33
N TYR A 60 -1.66 1.14 0.85
CA TYR A 60 -1.90 0.51 2.13
C TYR A 60 -2.60 -0.82 1.88
N LEU A 61 -2.05 -1.91 2.42
CA LEU A 61 -2.56 -3.26 2.24
C LEU A 61 -3.06 -3.78 3.60
N ASP A 62 -4.20 -4.46 3.62
CA ASP A 62 -4.57 -5.35 4.73
C ASP A 62 -4.08 -6.77 4.43
N VAL A 63 -2.96 -7.16 5.04
CA VAL A 63 -2.31 -8.46 4.82
C VAL A 63 -3.08 -9.63 5.42
N ARG A 64 -4.06 -9.38 6.30
CA ARG A 64 -4.93 -10.43 6.86
C ARG A 64 -6.00 -10.86 5.87
N GLN A 65 -6.27 -10.04 4.86
CA GLN A 65 -7.20 -10.36 3.79
C GLN A 65 -6.54 -11.12 2.64
N GLU A 66 -5.41 -11.80 2.88
CA GLU A 66 -4.83 -12.75 1.93
C GLU A 66 -5.97 -13.67 1.45
N LEU A 67 -6.37 -13.52 0.18
CA LEU A 67 -7.53 -14.22 -0.34
C LEU A 67 -7.26 -15.72 -0.20
N GLY A 68 -8.12 -16.40 0.56
CA GLY A 68 -8.01 -17.81 0.86
C GLY A 68 -7.73 -18.64 -0.40
N ARG A 69 -6.88 -19.65 -0.22
CA ARG A 69 -6.88 -20.82 -1.09
C ARG A 69 -8.14 -21.64 -0.87
#